data_AF-A0A972ULX3-F1
#
_entry.id   AF-A0A972ULX3-F1
#
_cell.length_a   1.000
_cell.length_b   1.000
_cell.length_c   1.000
_cell.angle_alpha   90.00
_cell.angle_beta   90.00
_cell.angle_gamma   90.00
#
_symmetry.space_group_name_H-M   'P 1'
#
loop_
_entity.id
_entity.type
_entity.pdbx_description
1 polymer ?
#
loop_
_entity_poly.entity_id
_entity_poly.type
_entity_poly.pdbx_seq_one_letter_code
_entity_poly.pdbx_strand_id
1 'polypeptide(L)'
;DGLQKVMLEEKNIHPNLDFPAGPAYYLMGFDIDMFTPIFVMSRITGWAAHYLEQNASNKLIRPLSVYNGKAQRKVKALVKR
;
A
#
# COMPACT_ATOMS: atom_id res chain seq x y z
N ASP A 1 -13.93 20.60 4.76
CA ASP A 1 -13.81 21.15 6.12
C ASP A 1 -14.65 20.43 7.17
N GLY A 2 -15.97 20.25 6.98
CA GLY A 2 -16.83 19.57 7.96
C GLY A 2 -16.36 18.16 8.35
N LEU A 3 -16.05 17.31 7.37
CA LEU A 3 -15.55 15.94 7.62
C LEU A 3 -14.19 15.93 8.33
N GLN A 4 -13.27 16.82 7.96
CA GLN A 4 -11.96 16.94 8.60
C GLN A 4 -12.10 17.29 10.09
N LYS A 5 -12.97 18.26 10.41
CA LYS A 5 -13.25 18.67 11.79
C LYS A 5 -13.78 17.51 12.63
N VAL A 6 -14.78 16.79 12.12
CA VAL A 6 -15.36 15.63 12.80
C VAL A 6 -14.33 14.53 13.03
N MET A 7 -13.47 14.22 12.03
CA MET A 7 -12.43 13.20 12.18
C MET A 7 -11.38 13.56 13.24
N LEU A 8 -11.06 14.85 13.37
CA LEU A 8 -10.16 15.32 14.41
C LEU A 8 -10.81 15.24 15.79
N GLU A 9 -12.05 15.72 15.94
CA GLU A 9 -12.76 15.77 17.22
C GLU A 9 -13.09 14.37 17.75
N GLU A 10 -13.60 13.48 16.90
CA GLU A 10 -14.11 12.17 17.31
C GLU A 10 -13.04 11.08 17.35
N LYS A 11 -11.99 11.22 16.53
CA LYS A 11 -10.99 10.17 16.32
C LYS A 11 -9.55 10.64 16.49
N ASN A 12 -9.30 11.94 16.62
CA ASN A 12 -7.95 12.51 16.61
C ASN A 12 -7.11 12.10 15.38
N ILE A 13 -7.78 11.95 14.23
CA ILE A 13 -7.14 11.58 12.95
C ILE A 13 -7.02 12.82 12.09
N HIS A 14 -5.78 13.16 11.72
CA HIS A 14 -5.48 14.25 10.81
C HIS A 14 -5.60 13.77 9.36
N PRO A 15 -6.03 14.64 8.43
CA PRO A 15 -6.08 14.27 7.01
C PRO A 15 -4.67 14.01 6.49
N ASN A 16 -4.49 12.89 5.80
CA ASN A 16 -3.28 12.65 5.02
C ASN A 16 -3.35 13.40 3.67
N LEU A 17 -2.32 13.25 2.82
CA LEU A 17 -2.26 13.89 1.51
C LEU A 17 -3.43 13.51 0.58
N ASP A 18 -3.93 12.28 0.69
CA ASP A 18 -4.97 11.77 -0.21
C ASP A 18 -6.30 12.50 -0.02
N PHE A 19 -6.56 13.00 1.20
CA PHE A 19 -7.79 13.72 1.54
C PHE A 19 -7.97 15.03 0.76
N PRO A 20 -7.02 15.98 0.73
CA PRO A 20 -7.10 17.16 -0.13
C PRO A 20 -6.78 16.87 -1.61
N ALA A 21 -6.02 15.82 -1.93
CA ALA A 21 -5.67 15.50 -3.31
C ALA A 21 -6.88 15.07 -4.16
N GLY A 22 -7.81 14.29 -3.60
CA GLY A 22 -9.02 13.86 -4.30
C GLY A 22 -9.87 15.02 -4.82
N PRO A 23 -10.31 15.96 -3.96
CA PRO A 23 -11.00 17.18 -4.38
C PRO A 23 -10.17 18.02 -5.35
N ALA A 24 -8.86 18.13 -5.16
CA ALA A 24 -8.00 18.90 -6.07
C ALA A 24 -8.04 18.33 -7.50
N TYR A 25 -7.84 17.01 -7.67
CA TYR A 25 -7.91 16.38 -9.00
C TYR A 25 -9.29 16.46 -9.62
N TYR A 26 -10.35 16.30 -8.81
CA TYR A 26 -11.73 16.46 -9.29
C TYR A 26 -11.99 17.88 -9.80
N LEU A 27 -11.54 18.90 -9.05
CA LEU A 27 -11.67 20.31 -9.43
C LEU A 27 -10.84 20.67 -10.68
N MET A 28 -9.78 19.91 -10.96
CA MET A 28 -8.98 20.03 -12.19
C MET A 28 -9.63 19.32 -13.40
N GLY A 29 -10.74 18.59 -13.21
CA GLY A 29 -11.48 17.91 -14.27
C GLY A 29 -10.95 16.53 -14.63
N PHE A 30 -10.16 15.88 -13.77
CA PHE A 30 -9.76 14.49 -13.97
C PHE A 30 -10.87 13.53 -13.55
N ASP A 31 -11.08 12.49 -14.35
CA ASP A 31 -11.91 11.36 -13.96
C ASP A 31 -11.31 10.66 -12.73
N ILE A 32 -12.16 10.14 -11.83
CA ILE A 32 -11.74 9.50 -10.58
C ILE A 32 -10.78 8.33 -10.86
N ASP A 33 -11.02 7.58 -11.94
CA ASP A 33 -10.18 6.47 -12.37
C ASP A 33 -8.74 6.90 -12.73
N MET A 34 -8.52 8.19 -12.99
CA MET A 34 -7.21 8.75 -13.30
C MET A 34 -6.38 9.12 -12.07
N PHE A 35 -6.93 9.08 -10.86
CA PHE A 35 -6.20 9.52 -9.65
C PHE A 35 -5.00 8.60 -9.35
N THR A 36 -5.17 7.28 -9.46
CA THR A 36 -4.08 6.31 -9.25
C THR A 36 -3.03 6.37 -10.38
N PRO A 37 -3.38 6.48 -11.67
CA PRO A 37 -2.41 6.78 -12.73
C PRO A 37 -1.57 8.04 -12.49
N ILE A 38 -2.17 9.15 -12.03
CA ILE A 38 -1.43 10.37 -11.68
C ILE A 38 -0.42 10.11 -10.55
N PHE A 39 -0.81 9.33 -9.54
CA PHE A 39 0.10 8.90 -8.49
C PHE A 39 1.30 8.12 -9.04
N VAL A 40 1.08 7.18 -9.97
CA VAL A 40 2.15 6.40 -10.61
C VAL A 40 3.12 7.32 -11.37
N MET A 41 2.59 8.26 -12.16
CA MET A 41 3.41 9.24 -12.90
C MET A 41 4.30 10.08 -11.98
N SER A 42 3.81 10.45 -10.80
CA SER A 42 4.60 11.15 -9.80
C SER A 42 5.64 10.22 -9.14
N ARG A 43 5.21 9.04 -8.69
CA ARG A 43 6.00 8.17 -7.80
C ARG A 43 7.07 7.34 -8.49
N ILE A 44 6.99 7.18 -9.82
CA ILE A 44 7.99 6.47 -10.61
C ILE A 44 9.42 7.02 -10.41
N THR A 45 9.55 8.33 -10.16
CA THR A 45 10.83 8.97 -9.88
C THR A 45 11.47 8.45 -8.58
N GLY A 46 10.68 8.34 -7.51
CA GLY A 46 11.11 7.77 -6.24
C GLY A 46 11.40 6.27 -6.33
N TRP A 47 10.59 5.51 -7.08
CA TRP A 47 10.85 4.09 -7.32
C TRP A 47 12.16 3.87 -8.07
N ALA A 48 12.43 4.67 -9.10
CA ALA A 48 13.68 4.61 -9.85
C ALA A 48 14.88 4.98 -8.96
N ALA A 49 14.76 6.01 -8.11
CA ALA A 49 15.80 6.38 -7.15
C ALA A 49 16.10 5.21 -6.18
N HIS A 50 15.08 4.64 -5.55
CA HIS A 50 15.26 3.50 -4.66
C HIS A 50 15.84 2.26 -5.36
N TYR A 51 15.50 2.02 -6.63
CA TYR A 51 16.12 0.96 -7.41
C TYR A 51 17.63 1.18 -7.58
N LEU A 52 18.05 2.41 -7.92
CA LEU A 52 19.46 2.75 -8.07
C LEU A 52 20.21 2.64 -6.74
N GLU A 53 19.62 3.14 -5.65
CA GLU A 53 20.19 3.03 -4.29
C GLU A 53 20.36 1.56 -3.86
N GLN A 54 19.34 0.73 -4.08
CA GLN A 54 19.38 -0.69 -3.78
C GLN A 54 20.44 -1.41 -4.63
N ASN A 55 20.59 -1.06 -5.90
CA ASN A 55 21.60 -1.67 -6.77
C ASN A 55 23.03 -1.29 -6.35
N ALA A 56 23.23 -0.08 -5.81
CA ALA A 56 24.52 0.37 -5.29
C ALA A 56 24.88 -0.28 -3.94
N SER A 57 23.89 -0.59 -3.10
CA SER A 57 24.06 -1.22 -1.78
C SER A 57 23.12 -2.41 -1.61
N ASN A 58 23.43 -3.50 -2.32
CA ASN A 58 22.48 -4.58 -2.56
C ASN A 58 22.31 -5.55 -1.40
N LYS A 59 21.49 -5.14 -0.43
CA LYS A 59 21.04 -5.97 0.68
C LYS A 59 19.52 -5.94 0.77
N LEU A 60 18.88 -7.05 0.40
CA LEU A 60 17.43 -7.22 0.57
C LEU A 60 17.12 -7.74 1.97
N ILE A 61 15.96 -7.32 2.49
CA ILE A 61 15.38 -7.96 3.67
C ILE A 61 15.04 -9.42 3.36
N ARG A 62 15.39 -10.33 4.29
CA ARG A 62 15.01 -11.76 4.24
C ARG A 62 14.06 -12.05 5.40
N PRO A 63 12.77 -11.70 5.28
CA PRO A 63 11.82 -11.89 6.36
C PRO A 63 11.64 -13.39 6.64
N LEU A 64 11.58 -13.75 7.92
CA LEU A 64 11.23 -15.10 8.37
C LEU A 64 9.75 -15.14 8.75
N SER A 65 9.15 -16.31 8.64
CA SER A 65 7.77 -16.55 9.06
C SER A 65 7.73 -17.51 10.23
N VAL A 66 6.80 -17.27 11.16
CA VAL A 66 6.48 -18.23 12.22
C VAL A 66 5.49 -19.24 11.67
N TYR A 67 5.88 -20.51 11.61
CA TYR A 67 4.97 -21.57 11.20
C TYR A 67 3.95 -21.86 12.30
N ASN A 68 2.67 -21.62 12.01
CA ASN A 68 1.53 -21.94 12.89
C ASN A 68 0.60 -23.03 12.30
N GLY A 69 1.06 -23.73 11.27
CA GLY A 69 0.32 -24.81 10.64
C GLY A 69 0.40 -26.12 11.44
N LYS A 70 -0.25 -27.17 10.92
CA LYS A 70 -0.21 -28.50 11.55
C LYS A 70 1.19 -29.10 11.43
N ALA A 71 1.60 -29.87 12.44
CA ALA A 71 2.82 -30.68 12.33
C ALA A 71 2.78 -31.60 11.10
N GLN A 72 3.97 -32.09 10.70
CA GLN A 72 4.11 -33.03 9.60
C GLN A 72 3.12 -34.20 9.75
N ARG A 73 2.37 -34.48 8.68
CA ARG A 73 1.35 -35.54 8.65
C ARG A 73 1.62 -36.52 7.52
N LYS A 74 1.30 -37.80 7.76
CA LYS A 74 1.31 -38.82 6.71
C LYS A 74 0.17 -38.55 5.72
N VAL A 75 0.46 -38.69 4.44
CA VAL A 75 -0.56 -38.56 3.40
C VAL A 75 -1.41 -39.83 3.39
N LYS A 76 -2.73 -39.70 3.56
CA LYS A 76 -3.65 -40.82 3.40
C LYS A 76 -3.79 -41.17 1.92
N ALA A 77 -3.77 -42.46 1.60
CA ALA A 77 -4.08 -42.97 0.26
C ALA A 77 -5.45 -42.44 -0.20
N LEU A 78 -5.62 -42.18 -1.49
CA LEU A 78 -6.81 -41.52 -2.03
C LEU A 78 -8.11 -42.21 -1.60
N VAL A 79 -8.14 -43.55 -1.66
CA VAL A 79 -9.26 -44.40 -1.22
C VAL A 79 -9.58 -44.32 0.28
N LYS A 80 -8.73 -43.68 1.09
CA LYS A 80 -8.87 -43.53 2.55
C LYS A 80 -8.84 -42.05 2.99
N ARG A 81 -9.02 -41.11 2.07
CA ARG A 81 -9.07 -39.67 2.41
C ARG A 81 -10.39 -39.30 3.06
#